data_AF-A0A838D0P0-F1
#
_entry.id   AF-A0A838D0P0-F1
#
_cell.length_a   1.000
_cell.length_b   1.000
_cell.length_c   1.000
_cell.angle_alpha   90.00
_cell.angle_beta   90.00
_cell.angle_gamma   90.00
#
_symmetry.space_group_name_H-M   'P 1'
#
loop_
_entity.id
_entity.type
_entity.pdbx_description
1 polymer ?
#
loop_
_entity_poly.entity_id
_entity_poly.type
_entity_poly.pdbx_seq_one_letter_code
_entity_poly.pdbx_strand_id
1 'polypeptide(L)'
;MSDTVDLAVAALMLLFASMYLGTGWSLVLFSFPLAAQMTPQTYRLPFVEPVKNATRFFTFMTVAMMVTAAVLIVGEADGEYLWVPIVYLAAVIAATALTLLFIFPYNRELTAGVTDQERLHVVLGKWMRLNVVRVLLWTVQWVAVALYFVLKAA
;
A
#
# COMPACT_ATOMS: atom_id res chain seq x y z
N MET A 1 -12.14 25.70 -0.17
CA MET A 1 -12.35 25.15 -1.53
C MET A 1 -13.87 24.97 -1.71
N SER A 2 -14.41 24.62 -2.89
CA SER A 2 -15.84 24.26 -2.95
C SER A 2 -16.02 22.80 -2.57
N ASP A 3 -17.14 22.46 -1.92
CA ASP A 3 -17.42 21.08 -1.48
C ASP A 3 -17.32 20.06 -2.61
N THR A 4 -17.72 20.44 -3.83
CA THR A 4 -17.60 19.58 -5.02
C THR A 4 -16.15 19.22 -5.33
N VAL A 5 -15.22 20.17 -5.20
CA VAL A 5 -13.80 19.92 -5.44
C VAL A 5 -13.20 19.06 -4.33
N ASP A 6 -13.57 19.31 -3.06
CA ASP A 6 -13.13 18.47 -1.93
C ASP A 6 -13.59 17.02 -2.09
N LEU A 7 -14.85 16.80 -2.49
CA LEU A 7 -15.38 15.46 -2.78
C LEU A 7 -14.68 14.80 -3.98
N ALA A 8 -14.34 15.56 -5.03
CA ALA A 8 -13.59 15.03 -6.17
C ALA A 8 -12.18 14.58 -5.77
N VAL A 9 -11.48 15.36 -4.94
CA VAL A 9 -10.16 15.00 -4.41
C VAL A 9 -10.25 13.77 -3.51
N ALA A 10 -11.24 13.72 -2.61
CA ALA A 10 -11.49 12.55 -1.78
C ALA A 10 -11.81 11.30 -2.61
N ALA A 11 -12.51 11.44 -3.74
CA ALA A 11 -12.84 10.32 -4.62
C ALA A 11 -11.57 9.74 -5.27
N LEU A 12 -10.64 10.61 -5.68
CA LEU A 12 -9.32 10.17 -6.15
C LEU A 12 -8.52 9.47 -5.04
N MET A 13 -8.53 10.01 -3.82
CA MET A 13 -7.90 9.36 -2.66
C MET A 13 -8.47 7.96 -2.41
N LEU A 14 -9.80 7.80 -2.50
CA LEU A 14 -10.48 6.51 -2.33
C LEU A 14 -10.12 5.53 -3.46
N LEU A 15 -10.08 6.01 -4.71
CA LEU A 15 -9.66 5.21 -5.86
C LEU A 15 -8.24 4.66 -5.67
N PHE A 16 -7.29 5.50 -5.26
CA PHE A 16 -5.92 5.08 -5.00
C PHE A 16 -5.84 4.10 -3.84
N ALA A 17 -6.52 4.39 -2.72
CA ALA A 17 -6.59 3.49 -1.58
C ALA A 17 -7.17 2.13 -1.97
N SER A 18 -8.20 2.11 -2.83
CA SER A 18 -8.85 0.88 -3.30
C SER A 18 -7.91 0.01 -4.13
N MET A 19 -7.09 0.62 -4.99
CA MET A 19 -6.08 -0.12 -5.76
C MET A 19 -5.01 -0.74 -4.85
N TYR A 20 -4.53 -0.01 -3.84
CA TYR A 20 -3.61 -0.54 -2.84
C TYR A 20 -4.24 -1.65 -1.99
N LEU A 21 -5.46 -1.43 -1.51
CA LEU A 21 -6.22 -2.41 -0.72
C LEU A 21 -6.38 -3.72 -1.50
N GLY A 22 -6.89 -3.64 -2.74
CA GLY A 22 -7.12 -4.80 -3.58
C GLY A 22 -5.83 -5.56 -3.91
N THR A 23 -4.76 -4.85 -4.25
CA THR A 23 -3.46 -5.47 -4.55
C THR A 23 -2.82 -6.09 -3.31
N GLY A 24 -2.99 -5.44 -2.15
CA GLY A 24 -2.48 -5.93 -0.89
C GLY A 24 -3.19 -7.20 -0.42
N TRP A 25 -4.52 -7.16 -0.39
CA TRP A 25 -5.30 -8.32 0.02
C TRP A 25 -5.21 -9.47 -0.97
N SER A 26 -5.05 -9.21 -2.28
CA SER A 26 -4.82 -10.29 -3.25
C SER A 26 -3.51 -11.05 -2.98
N LEU A 27 -2.45 -10.35 -2.56
CA LEU A 27 -1.22 -10.99 -2.11
C LEU A 27 -1.46 -11.89 -0.89
N VAL A 28 -2.14 -11.37 0.13
CA VAL A 28 -2.40 -12.09 1.38
C VAL A 28 -3.27 -13.34 1.15
N LEU A 29 -4.34 -13.20 0.37
CA LEU A 29 -5.35 -14.23 0.18
C LEU A 29 -4.94 -15.28 -0.87
N PHE A 30 -4.23 -14.87 -1.92
CA PHE A 30 -4.00 -15.74 -3.08
C PHE A 30 -2.53 -16.05 -3.33
N SER A 31 -1.60 -15.14 -3.02
CA SER A 31 -0.16 -15.36 -3.29
C SER A 31 0.59 -15.96 -2.12
N PHE A 32 0.36 -15.50 -0.89
CA PHE A 32 1.09 -15.97 0.30
C PHE A 32 0.87 -17.45 0.60
N PRO A 33 -0.35 -18.03 0.42
CA PRO A 33 -0.55 -19.47 0.59
C PRO A 33 0.30 -20.32 -0.37
N LEU A 34 0.67 -19.78 -1.53
CA LEU A 34 1.49 -20.47 -2.53
C LEU A 34 3.00 -20.34 -2.27
N ALA A 35 3.42 -19.45 -1.35
CA ALA A 35 4.84 -19.20 -1.09
C ALA A 35 5.60 -20.43 -0.56
N ALA A 36 4.93 -21.35 0.13
CA ALA A 36 5.53 -22.58 0.63
C ALA A 36 5.96 -23.55 -0.49
N GLN A 37 5.38 -23.42 -1.69
CA GLN A 37 5.69 -24.28 -2.84
C GLN A 37 6.82 -23.72 -3.70
N MET A 38 7.31 -22.51 -3.40
CA MET A 38 8.36 -21.86 -4.16
C MET A 38 9.72 -22.47 -3.86
N THR A 39 10.51 -22.65 -4.91
CA THR A 39 11.91 -23.10 -4.84
C THR A 39 12.85 -22.06 -5.46
N PRO A 40 14.15 -22.08 -5.15
CA PRO A 40 15.15 -21.23 -5.80
C PRO A 40 15.06 -21.16 -7.33
N GLN A 41 14.64 -22.26 -7.97
CA GLN A 41 14.53 -22.37 -9.42
C GLN A 41 13.23 -21.77 -9.96
N THR A 42 12.18 -21.69 -9.14
CA THR A 42 10.81 -21.40 -9.60
C THR A 42 10.25 -20.07 -9.09
N TYR A 43 10.76 -19.53 -7.99
CA TYR A 43 10.12 -18.39 -7.31
C TYR A 43 10.15 -17.08 -8.12
N ARG A 44 11.11 -16.89 -9.02
CA ARG A 44 11.33 -15.58 -9.68
C ARG A 44 10.14 -15.10 -10.50
N LEU A 45 9.56 -15.98 -11.32
CA LEU A 45 8.45 -15.61 -12.21
C LEU A 45 7.15 -15.28 -11.44
N PRO A 46 6.66 -16.11 -10.50
CA PRO A 46 5.44 -15.82 -9.76
C PRO A 46 5.61 -14.75 -8.67
N PHE A 47 6.84 -14.41 -8.28
CA PHE A 47 7.10 -13.47 -7.18
C PHE A 47 7.87 -12.22 -7.60
N VAL A 48 9.12 -12.36 -8.08
CA VAL A 48 10.04 -11.24 -8.27
C VAL A 48 9.55 -10.28 -9.34
N GLU A 49 9.10 -10.80 -10.48
CA GLU A 49 8.66 -9.96 -11.60
C GLU A 49 7.36 -9.19 -11.29
N PRO A 50 6.31 -9.80 -10.70
CA PRO A 50 5.16 -9.06 -10.20
C PRO A 50 5.51 -7.98 -9.17
N VAL A 51 6.41 -8.27 -8.22
CA VAL A 51 6.83 -7.28 -7.19
C VAL A 51 7.55 -6.08 -7.82
N LYS A 52 8.42 -6.31 -8.82
CA LYS A 52 9.08 -5.22 -9.56
C LYS A 52 8.06 -4.34 -10.30
N ASN A 53 7.13 -4.97 -11.02
CA ASN A 53 6.11 -4.25 -11.78
C ASN A 53 5.19 -3.45 -10.85
N ALA A 54 4.73 -4.06 -9.77
CA ALA A 54 3.94 -3.38 -8.74
C ALA A 54 4.72 -2.18 -8.16
N THR A 55 6.00 -2.34 -7.83
CA THR A 55 6.83 -1.25 -7.27
C THR A 55 6.90 -0.05 -8.22
N ARG A 56 7.07 -0.29 -9.53
CA ARG A 56 7.11 0.77 -10.55
C ARG A 56 5.77 1.51 -10.64
N PHE A 57 4.67 0.75 -10.72
CA PHE A 57 3.33 1.30 -10.78
C PHE A 57 3.00 2.16 -9.55
N PHE A 58 3.27 1.63 -8.35
CA PHE A 58 2.91 2.28 -7.09
C PHE A 58 3.80 3.47 -6.73
N THR A 59 4.99 3.59 -7.30
CA THR A 59 5.85 4.77 -7.08
C THR A 59 5.13 6.07 -7.46
N PHE A 60 4.57 6.13 -8.66
CA PHE A 60 3.85 7.32 -9.13
C PHE A 60 2.53 7.52 -8.38
N MET A 61 1.84 6.41 -8.07
CA MET A 61 0.59 6.48 -7.32
C MET A 61 0.80 7.01 -5.90
N THR A 62 1.88 6.63 -5.22
CA THR A 62 2.21 7.14 -3.87
C THR A 62 2.37 8.65 -3.88
N VAL A 63 3.03 9.20 -4.90
CA VAL A 63 3.16 10.65 -5.07
C VAL A 63 1.80 11.30 -5.26
N ALA A 64 0.95 10.74 -6.13
CA ALA A 64 -0.40 11.25 -6.33
C ALA A 64 -1.24 11.23 -5.05
N MET A 65 -1.15 10.16 -4.24
CA MET A 65 -1.82 10.05 -2.94
C MET A 65 -1.37 11.12 -1.94
N MET A 66 -0.07 11.39 -1.86
CA MET A 66 0.45 12.44 -0.97
C MET A 66 -0.02 13.82 -1.41
N VAL A 67 -0.04 14.08 -2.73
CA VAL A 67 -0.52 15.35 -3.28
C VAL A 67 -2.01 15.54 -3.02
N THR A 68 -2.85 14.53 -3.31
CA THR A 68 -4.29 14.66 -3.07
C THR A 68 -4.61 14.82 -1.59
N ALA A 69 -3.90 14.12 -0.70
CA ALA A 69 -4.06 14.32 0.73
C ALA A 69 -3.66 15.73 1.18
N ALA A 70 -2.55 16.28 0.67
CA ALA A 70 -2.13 17.65 0.98
C ALA A 70 -3.14 18.68 0.47
N VAL A 71 -3.70 18.48 -0.73
CA VAL A 71 -4.75 19.35 -1.29
C VAL A 71 -6.00 19.31 -0.42
N LEU A 72 -6.44 18.13 0.02
CA LEU A 72 -7.63 18.00 0.87
C LEU A 72 -7.41 18.55 2.29
N ILE A 73 -6.18 18.46 2.84
CA ILE A 73 -5.81 19.11 4.11
C ILE A 73 -6.00 20.62 4.02
N VAL A 74 -5.57 21.24 2.92
CA VAL A 74 -5.76 22.69 2.71
C VAL A 74 -7.24 23.01 2.47
N GLY A 75 -7.97 22.14 1.77
CA GLY A 75 -9.41 22.28 1.54
C GLY A 75 -10.23 22.28 2.82
N GLU A 76 -9.90 21.39 3.75
CA GLU A 76 -10.59 21.15 5.02
C GLU A 76 -9.90 21.84 6.22
N ALA A 77 -9.05 22.86 6.01
CA ALA A 77 -8.22 23.43 7.08
C ALA A 77 -9.01 23.92 8.32
N ASP A 78 -10.24 24.40 8.11
CA ASP A 78 -11.17 24.83 9.17
C ASP A 78 -12.37 23.87 9.33
N GLY A 79 -12.34 22.71 8.66
CA GLY A 79 -13.42 21.73 8.60
C GLY A 79 -13.36 20.68 9.69
N GLU A 80 -14.52 20.19 10.13
CA GLU A 80 -14.64 19.12 11.13
C GLU A 80 -13.97 17.81 10.68
N TYR A 81 -13.80 17.62 9.37
CA TYR A 81 -13.29 16.39 8.77
C TYR A 81 -11.81 16.45 8.39
N LEU A 82 -11.08 17.50 8.78
CA LEU A 82 -9.64 17.67 8.54
C LEU A 82 -8.79 16.46 8.97
N TRP A 83 -9.22 15.76 10.03
CA TRP A 83 -8.51 14.59 10.54
C TRP A 83 -8.41 13.45 9.52
N VAL A 84 -9.36 13.33 8.58
CA VAL A 84 -9.38 12.27 7.57
C VAL A 84 -8.14 12.32 6.68
N PRO A 85 -7.89 13.40 5.90
CA PRO A 85 -6.73 13.43 5.02
C PRO A 85 -5.40 13.41 5.80
N ILE A 86 -5.39 13.85 7.06
CA ILE A 86 -4.23 13.69 7.96
C ILE A 86 -3.97 12.22 8.28
N VAL A 87 -4.97 11.46 8.73
CA VAL A 87 -4.83 10.03 9.02
C VAL A 87 -4.43 9.26 7.76
N TYR A 88 -5.04 9.59 6.63
CA TYR A 88 -4.66 9.01 5.34
C TYR A 88 -3.19 9.28 5.00
N LEU A 89 -2.74 10.54 5.06
CA LEU A 89 -1.37 10.92 4.75
C LEU A 89 -0.37 10.24 5.70
N ALA A 90 -0.67 10.23 7.01
CA ALA A 90 0.16 9.56 8.00
C ALA A 90 0.29 8.06 7.71
N ALA A 91 -0.80 7.39 7.34
CA ALA A 91 -0.77 5.99 6.96
C ALA A 91 -0.02 5.73 5.64
N VAL A 92 -0.09 6.64 4.66
CA VAL A 92 0.71 6.58 3.42
C VAL A 92 2.20 6.67 3.74
N ILE A 93 2.60 7.66 4.54
CA ILE A 93 3.99 7.86 4.97
C ILE A 93 4.48 6.63 5.73
N ALA A 94 3.70 6.10 6.68
CA ALA A 94 4.05 4.91 7.44
C ALA A 94 4.24 3.68 6.52
N ALA A 95 3.34 3.46 5.56
CA ALA A 95 3.44 2.34 4.62
C ALA A 95 4.65 2.47 3.68
N THR A 96 4.96 3.70 3.25
CA THR A 96 6.14 4.00 2.44
C THR A 96 7.42 3.79 3.24
N ALA A 97 7.51 4.30 4.47
CA ALA A 97 8.64 4.09 5.36
C ALA A 97 8.87 2.60 5.65
N LEU A 98 7.80 1.86 5.99
CA LEU A 98 7.85 0.40 6.16
C LEU A 98 8.43 -0.29 4.92
N THR A 99 8.01 0.15 3.74
CA THR A 99 8.45 -0.41 2.47
C THR A 99 9.94 -0.15 2.22
N LEU A 100 10.36 1.12 2.31
CA LEU A 100 11.73 1.54 2.00
C LEU A 100 12.74 0.94 2.99
N LEU A 101 12.41 0.93 4.27
CA LEU A 101 13.33 0.57 5.35
C LEU A 101 13.38 -0.93 5.60
N PHE A 102 12.24 -1.64 5.51
CA PHE A 102 12.16 -3.04 5.94
C PHE A 102 11.83 -4.01 4.81
N ILE A 103 11.00 -3.65 3.82
CA ILE A 103 10.60 -4.57 2.74
C ILE A 103 11.63 -4.60 1.61
N PHE A 104 12.13 -3.43 1.20
CA PHE A 104 13.06 -3.31 0.08
C PHE A 104 14.38 -4.08 0.27
N PRO A 105 14.98 -4.18 1.47
CA PRO A 105 16.12 -5.07 1.69
C PRO A 105 15.83 -6.52 1.27
N TYR A 106 14.68 -7.08 1.65
CA TYR A 106 14.28 -8.43 1.25
C TYR A 106 13.96 -8.53 -0.24
N ASN A 107 13.36 -7.50 -0.85
CA ASN A 107 13.15 -7.47 -2.30
C ASN A 107 14.45 -7.54 -3.08
N ARG A 108 15.49 -6.81 -2.64
CA ARG A 108 16.81 -6.82 -3.28
C ARG A 108 17.45 -8.20 -3.17
N GLU A 109 17.36 -8.83 -2.00
CA GLU A 109 17.86 -10.19 -1.79
C GLU A 109 17.15 -11.20 -2.70
N LEU A 110 15.82 -11.18 -2.74
CA LEU A 110 15.04 -12.05 -3.64
C LEU A 110 15.32 -11.76 -5.12
N THR A 111 15.61 -10.51 -5.47
CA THR A 111 15.99 -10.13 -6.84
C THR A 111 17.39 -10.60 -7.20
N ALA A 112 18.34 -10.58 -6.25
CA ALA A 112 19.72 -11.02 -6.44
C ALA A 112 19.83 -12.52 -6.73
N GLY A 113 18.84 -13.31 -6.34
CA GLY A 113 18.81 -14.75 -6.59
C GLY A 113 19.20 -15.52 -5.34
N VAL A 114 18.20 -16.00 -4.59
CA VAL A 114 18.42 -16.89 -3.45
C VAL A 114 18.51 -18.32 -3.97
N THR A 115 19.64 -18.98 -3.74
CA THR A 115 19.93 -20.35 -4.22
C THR A 115 19.62 -21.43 -3.19
N ASP A 116 19.51 -21.06 -1.91
CA ASP A 116 19.25 -21.96 -0.79
C ASP A 116 17.75 -21.96 -0.42
N GLN A 117 17.16 -23.15 -0.28
CA GLN A 117 15.73 -23.33 0.02
C GLN A 117 15.34 -22.81 1.41
N GLU A 118 16.15 -23.07 2.43
CA GLU A 118 15.90 -22.61 3.79
C GLU A 118 15.96 -21.09 3.85
N ARG A 119 16.98 -20.50 3.20
CA ARG A 119 17.10 -19.05 3.11
C ARG A 119 15.91 -18.43 2.39
N LEU A 120 15.45 -19.04 1.29
CA LEU A 120 14.29 -18.56 0.55
C LEU A 120 13.05 -18.51 1.45
N HIS A 121 12.78 -19.56 2.22
CA HIS A 121 11.66 -19.59 3.16
C HIS A 121 11.77 -18.54 4.26
N VAL A 122 12.96 -18.34 4.83
CA VAL A 122 13.19 -17.31 5.85
C VAL A 122 12.92 -15.91 5.29
N VAL A 123 13.42 -15.61 4.10
CA VAL A 123 13.27 -14.30 3.46
C VAL A 123 11.82 -14.05 3.07
N LEU A 124 11.16 -15.02 2.41
CA LEU A 124 9.74 -14.92 2.06
C LEU A 124 8.87 -14.78 3.32
N GLY A 125 9.13 -15.54 4.37
CA GLY A 125 8.37 -15.46 5.62
C GLY A 125 8.49 -14.10 6.33
N LYS A 126 9.67 -13.49 6.33
CA LYS A 126 9.85 -12.12 6.85
C LYS A 126 9.16 -11.09 5.96
N TRP A 127 9.33 -11.21 4.65
CA TRP A 127 8.71 -10.34 3.68
C TRP A 127 7.18 -10.37 3.75
N MET A 128 6.57 -11.56 3.83
CA MET A 128 5.12 -11.72 3.93
C MET A 128 4.55 -11.06 5.18
N ARG A 129 5.17 -11.28 6.35
CA ARG A 129 4.72 -10.65 7.61
C ARG A 129 4.75 -9.13 7.55
N LEU A 130 5.81 -8.55 7.01
CA LEU A 130 5.89 -7.10 6.80
C LEU A 130 4.83 -6.60 5.83
N ASN A 131 4.54 -7.38 4.78
CA ASN A 131 3.49 -7.03 3.84
C ASN A 131 2.10 -7.10 4.47
N VAL A 132 1.81 -8.05 5.37
CA VAL A 132 0.55 -8.04 6.12
C VAL A 132 0.38 -6.73 6.88
N VAL A 133 1.42 -6.27 7.60
CA VAL A 133 1.39 -4.97 8.29
C VAL A 133 1.12 -3.83 7.30
N ARG A 134 1.76 -3.86 6.13
CA ARG A 134 1.54 -2.87 5.08
C ARG A 134 0.10 -2.86 4.56
N VAL A 135 -0.49 -4.03 4.36
CA VAL A 135 -1.89 -4.19 3.92
C VAL A 135 -2.86 -3.64 4.97
N LEU A 136 -2.57 -3.81 6.26
CA LEU A 136 -3.35 -3.20 7.33
C LEU A 136 -3.28 -1.67 7.27
N LEU A 137 -2.10 -1.08 7.01
CA LEU A 137 -1.97 0.38 6.81
C LEU A 137 -2.79 0.86 5.60
N TRP A 138 -2.79 0.12 4.49
CA TRP A 138 -3.64 0.43 3.33
C TRP A 138 -5.14 0.28 3.64
N THR A 139 -5.50 -0.66 4.51
CA THR A 139 -6.87 -0.80 5.01
C THR A 139 -7.29 0.40 5.83
N VAL A 140 -6.42 0.92 6.71
CA VAL A 140 -6.67 2.16 7.45
C VAL A 140 -6.85 3.35 6.51
N GLN A 141 -6.01 3.50 5.48
CA GLN A 141 -6.16 4.55 4.47
C GLN A 141 -7.53 4.48 3.78
N TRP A 142 -7.93 3.28 3.36
CA TRP A 142 -9.20 3.07 2.69
C TRP A 142 -10.39 3.40 3.60
N VAL A 143 -10.37 2.89 4.84
CA VAL A 143 -11.44 3.14 5.82
C VAL A 143 -11.55 4.62 6.16
N ALA A 144 -10.43 5.33 6.36
CA ALA A 144 -10.45 6.76 6.65
C ALA A 144 -11.19 7.55 5.55
N VAL A 145 -10.86 7.30 4.28
CA VAL A 145 -11.50 8.01 3.16
C VAL A 145 -12.93 7.54 2.92
N ALA A 146 -13.23 6.25 3.10
CA ALA A 146 -14.62 5.77 3.02
C ALA A 146 -15.51 6.44 4.09
N LEU A 147 -14.99 6.57 5.33
CA LEU A 147 -15.70 7.28 6.41
C LEU A 147 -15.92 8.76 6.10
N TYR A 148 -14.98 9.42 5.42
CA TYR A 148 -15.17 10.80 4.98
C TYR A 148 -16.44 10.99 4.13
N PHE A 149 -16.67 10.08 3.17
CA PHE A 149 -17.89 10.11 2.36
C PHE A 149 -19.15 9.83 3.19
N VAL A 150 -19.09 8.89 4.13
CA VAL A 150 -20.23 8.57 5.01
C VAL A 150 -20.56 9.78 5.89
N LEU A 151 -19.56 10.43 6.47
CA LEU A 151 -19.74 11.56 7.38
C LEU A 151 -20.21 12.82 6.67
N LYS A 152 -19.68 13.13 5.47
CA LYS A 152 -20.15 14.27 4.66
C LYS A 152 -21.55 14.09 4.08
N ALA A 153 -22.04 12.85 3.99
CA ALA A 153 -23.37 12.54 3.48
C ALA A 153 -24.46 12.48 4.56
N ALA A 154 -24.07 12.47 5.85
CA ALA A 154 -24.96 12.46 7.00
C ALA A 154 -25.32 13.89 7.44
#